data_AF-A0A534XDM7-F1
#
_entry.id   AF-A0A534XDM7-F1
#
_cell.length_a   1.000
_cell.length_b   1.000
_cell.length_c   1.000
_cell.angle_alpha   90.00
_cell.angle_beta   90.00
_cell.angle_gamma   90.00
#
_symmetry.space_group_name_H-M   'P 1'
#
loop_
_entity.id
_entity.type
_entity.pdbx_description
1 polymer ?
#
loop_
_entity_poly.entity_id
_entity_poly.type
_entity_poly.pdbx_seq_one_letter_code
_entity_poly.pdbx_strand_id
1 'polypeptide(L)'
;MNRLAVLLTFVLLGCTGPFVRVSAPPSAVPQQAGLTSGSACGMMILGLIPARMTDRTARAYEDAIHQAGSTGLTETTVTTHWYWAVVGTVHCVDVDGTATR
;
A
#
# COMPACT_ATOMS: atom_id res chain seq x y z
N MET A 1 -5.84 -0.39 40.56
CA MET A 1 -5.47 -0.23 39.14
C MET A 1 -6.65 0.36 38.39
N ASN A 2 -6.51 1.63 37.96
CA ASN A 2 -7.62 2.44 37.46
C ASN A 2 -8.06 1.96 36.07
N ARG A 3 -9.24 1.34 35.95
CA ARG A 3 -9.80 0.83 34.68
C ARG A 3 -9.86 1.90 33.58
N LEU A 4 -10.00 3.16 33.98
CA LEU A 4 -9.99 4.31 33.08
C LEU A 4 -8.63 4.50 32.39
N ALA A 5 -7.53 4.23 33.09
CA ALA A 5 -6.18 4.37 32.54
C ALA A 5 -5.91 3.32 31.46
N VAL A 6 -6.37 2.08 31.66
CA VAL A 6 -6.20 0.97 30.70
C VAL A 6 -6.98 1.23 29.41
N LEU A 7 -8.21 1.74 29.51
CA LEU A 7 -9.02 2.14 28.36
C LEU A 7 -8.37 3.29 27.56
N LEU A 8 -7.79 4.27 28.26
CA LEU A 8 -7.13 5.41 27.61
C LEU A 8 -5.85 5.01 26.85
N THR A 9 -5.08 4.04 27.37
CA THR A 9 -3.86 3.56 26.70
C THR A 9 -4.17 2.84 25.38
N PHE A 10 -5.31 2.13 25.28
CA PHE A 10 -5.68 1.39 24.07
C PHE A 10 -6.05 2.31 22.89
N VAL A 11 -6.63 3.48 23.17
CA VAL A 11 -7.00 4.46 22.13
C VAL A 11 -5.77 5.12 21.48
N LEU A 12 -4.63 5.15 22.17
CA LEU A 12 -3.40 5.77 21.68
C LEU A 12 -2.51 4.81 20.89
N LEU A 13 -2.85 3.52 20.80
CA LEU A 13 -2.16 2.55 19.96
C LEU A 13 -2.57 2.75 18.49
N GLY A 14 -2.07 3.81 17.87
CA GLY A 14 -2.18 4.01 16.42
C GLY A 14 -1.41 2.92 15.67
N CYS A 15 -2.12 2.11 14.89
CA CYS A 15 -1.48 1.13 14.02
C CYS A 15 -0.95 1.85 12.77
N THR A 16 0.37 2.06 12.69
CA THR A 16 1.02 2.68 11.53
C THR A 16 1.27 1.64 10.43
N GLY A 17 1.32 2.10 9.18
CA GLY A 17 1.63 1.25 8.04
C GLY A 17 3.12 1.03 7.80
N PRO A 18 3.49 -0.05 7.08
CA PRO A 18 4.87 -0.25 6.65
C PRO A 18 5.30 0.87 5.70
N PHE A 19 6.57 1.28 5.80
CA PHE A 19 7.17 2.23 4.85
C PHE A 19 7.56 1.49 3.57
N VAL A 20 7.12 2.03 2.42
CA VAL A 20 7.44 1.48 1.09
C VAL A 20 8.45 2.40 0.42
N ARG A 21 9.55 1.84 -0.07
CA ARG A 21 10.54 2.57 -0.86
C ARG A 21 10.17 2.46 -2.33
N VAL A 22 9.69 3.56 -2.90
CA VAL A 22 9.14 3.61 -4.26
C VAL A 22 10.22 3.89 -5.32
N SER A 23 11.43 4.25 -4.91
CA SER A 23 12.55 4.55 -5.82
C SER A 23 13.52 3.38 -5.98
N ALA A 24 13.84 3.05 -7.23
CA ALA A 24 14.94 2.16 -7.57
C ALA A 24 16.29 2.72 -7.07
N PRO A 25 17.24 1.88 -6.59
CA PRO A 25 18.61 2.29 -6.31
C PRO A 25 19.26 2.89 -7.57
N PRO A 26 20.09 3.94 -7.46
CA PRO A 26 20.78 4.51 -8.62
C PRO A 26 21.78 3.49 -9.20
N SER A 27 21.35 2.72 -10.20
CA SER A 27 22.21 1.88 -11.03
C SER A 27 22.86 2.71 -12.14
N ALA A 28 24.14 2.47 -12.44
CA ALA A 28 24.89 3.22 -13.44
C ALA A 28 24.33 3.12 -14.88
N VAL A 29 23.52 2.09 -15.17
CA VAL A 29 22.72 1.96 -16.41
C VAL A 29 21.42 1.24 -16.05
N PRO A 30 20.27 1.92 -15.91
CA PRO A 30 18.99 1.26 -15.63
C PRO A 30 18.59 0.42 -16.84
N GLN A 31 18.47 -0.89 -16.69
CA GLN A 31 17.90 -1.73 -17.73
C GLN A 31 16.37 -1.66 -17.58
N GLN A 32 15.74 -0.79 -18.37
CA GLN A 32 14.28 -0.60 -18.37
C GLN A 32 13.62 -1.89 -18.89
N ALA A 33 12.85 -2.54 -18.01
CA ALA A 33 12.15 -3.79 -18.32
C ALA A 33 10.74 -3.56 -18.92
N GLY A 34 10.30 -2.30 -19.01
CA GLY A 34 9.00 -1.90 -19.56
C GLY A 34 8.07 -1.29 -18.51
N LEU A 35 6.89 -0.83 -18.94
CA LEU A 35 5.85 -0.37 -18.02
C LEU A 35 5.24 -1.56 -17.27
N THR A 36 5.00 -1.37 -15.98
CA THR A 36 4.32 -2.32 -15.11
C THR A 36 3.30 -1.61 -14.22
N SER A 37 2.32 -2.37 -13.75
CA SER A 37 1.25 -1.91 -12.88
C SER A 37 0.99 -2.97 -11.82
N GLY A 38 0.62 -2.55 -10.62
CA GLY A 38 0.22 -3.43 -9.53
C GLY A 38 -0.89 -2.81 -8.72
N SER A 39 -1.81 -3.63 -8.23
CA SER A 39 -3.02 -3.14 -7.55
C SER A 39 -3.27 -3.88 -6.24
N ALA A 40 -3.70 -3.16 -5.23
CA ALA A 40 -4.12 -3.78 -3.97
C ALA A 40 -5.23 -2.99 -3.27
N CYS A 41 -6.18 -3.74 -2.72
CA CYS A 41 -7.31 -3.20 -1.99
C CYS A 41 -7.27 -3.53 -0.49
N GLY A 42 -7.91 -2.65 0.26
CA GLY A 42 -8.33 -2.81 1.66
C GLY A 42 -9.79 -2.42 1.82
N MET A 43 -10.42 -2.86 2.90
CA MET A 43 -11.82 -2.56 3.19
C MET A 43 -11.96 -2.05 4.62
N MET A 44 -12.78 -1.02 4.80
CA MET A 44 -13.26 -0.57 6.09
C MET A 44 -14.65 -1.13 6.33
N ILE A 45 -14.74 -2.20 7.12
CA ILE A 45 -16.02 -2.87 7.41
C ILE A 45 -16.78 -2.05 8.46
N LEU A 46 -18.02 -1.68 8.15
CA LEU A 46 -18.89 -0.85 8.98
C LEU A 46 -18.26 0.46 9.48
N GLY A 47 -17.21 0.95 8.81
CA GLY A 47 -16.46 2.15 9.23
C GLY A 47 -15.54 1.97 10.44
N LEU A 48 -15.41 0.75 10.99
CA LEU A 48 -14.73 0.53 12.28
C LEU A 48 -13.61 -0.52 12.20
N ILE A 49 -13.73 -1.51 11.33
CA ILE A 49 -12.78 -2.62 11.26
C ILE A 49 -11.95 -2.47 9.97
N PRO A 50 -10.70 -1.98 10.06
CA PRO A 50 -9.82 -1.90 8.91
C PRO A 50 -9.29 -3.29 8.55
N ALA A 51 -9.80 -3.87 7.48
CA ALA A 51 -9.29 -5.11 6.91
C ALA A 51 -8.31 -4.77 5.77
N ARG A 52 -7.04 -5.15 5.93
CA ARG A 52 -6.03 -5.01 4.86
C ARG A 52 -5.93 -3.56 4.35
N MET A 53 -6.11 -2.59 5.24
CA MET A 53 -6.08 -1.16 4.88
C MET A 53 -4.68 -0.59 5.01
N THR A 54 -3.93 -1.03 6.03
CA THR A 54 -2.66 -0.46 6.47
C THR A 54 -1.49 -0.74 5.51
N ASP A 55 -1.48 -1.92 4.91
CA ASP A 55 -0.40 -2.45 4.05
C ASP A 55 -0.75 -2.43 2.56
N ARG A 56 -1.84 -1.76 2.17
CA ARG A 56 -2.35 -1.76 0.78
C ARG A 56 -1.35 -1.20 -0.23
N THR A 57 -0.63 -0.14 0.14
CA THR A 57 0.38 0.48 -0.72
C THR A 57 1.59 -0.42 -0.93
N ALA A 58 2.03 -1.10 0.13
CA ALA A 58 3.14 -2.06 0.06
C ALA A 58 2.79 -3.22 -0.86
N ARG A 59 1.58 -3.76 -0.73
CA ARG A 59 1.10 -4.84 -1.59
C ARG A 59 0.96 -4.44 -3.05
N ALA A 60 0.43 -3.25 -3.33
CA ALA A 60 0.32 -2.78 -4.71
C ALA A 60 1.72 -2.61 -5.37
N TYR A 61 2.69 -2.11 -4.62
CA TYR A 61 4.07 -1.97 -5.09
C TYR A 61 4.78 -3.33 -5.27
N GLU A 62 4.61 -4.25 -4.31
CA GLU A 62 5.12 -5.62 -4.42
C GLU A 62 4.52 -6.34 -5.63
N ASP A 63 3.21 -6.23 -5.84
CA ASP A 63 2.51 -6.78 -6.99
C ASP A 63 3.08 -6.23 -8.31
N ALA A 64 3.30 -4.91 -8.42
CA ALA A 64 3.88 -4.28 -9.60
C ALA A 64 5.31 -4.78 -9.93
N ILE A 65 6.14 -4.97 -8.90
CA ILE A 65 7.50 -5.51 -9.05
C ILE A 65 7.47 -7.00 -9.41
N HIS A 66 6.59 -7.78 -8.77
CA HIS A 66 6.43 -9.20 -9.04
C HIS A 66 5.98 -9.45 -10.47
N GLN A 67 5.03 -8.65 -10.98
CA GLN A 67 4.58 -8.73 -12.37
C GLN A 67 5.69 -8.40 -13.37
N ALA A 68 6.53 -7.42 -13.06
CA ALA A 68 7.66 -7.04 -13.92
C ALA A 68 8.91 -7.92 -13.79
N GLY A 69 9.01 -8.74 -12.73
CA GLY A 69 10.25 -9.43 -12.37
C GLY A 69 11.43 -8.48 -12.13
N SER A 70 11.15 -7.26 -11.65
CA SER A 70 12.14 -6.19 -11.48
C SER A 70 12.64 -6.08 -10.03
N THR A 71 13.57 -5.15 -9.76
CA THR A 71 14.05 -4.86 -8.40
C THR A 71 13.58 -3.50 -7.89
N GLY A 72 12.97 -2.70 -8.77
CA GLY A 72 12.41 -1.40 -8.45
C GLY A 72 11.61 -0.83 -9.61
N LEU A 73 10.96 0.31 -9.33
CA LEU A 73 10.23 1.11 -10.29
C LEU A 73 10.85 2.51 -10.37
N THR A 74 10.73 3.11 -11.55
CA THR A 74 11.04 4.53 -11.82
C THR A 74 9.81 5.20 -12.42
N GLU A 75 9.70 6.53 -12.25
CA GLU A 75 8.54 7.30 -12.74
C GLU A 75 7.19 6.73 -12.24
N THR A 76 7.13 6.49 -10.93
CA THR A 76 5.99 5.84 -10.30
C THR A 76 4.81 6.79 -10.11
N THR A 77 3.63 6.34 -10.52
CA THR A 77 2.35 7.01 -10.27
C THR A 77 1.52 6.17 -9.31
N VAL A 78 1.04 6.79 -8.23
CA VAL A 78 0.17 6.12 -7.25
C VAL A 78 -1.23 6.70 -7.36
N THR A 79 -2.17 5.89 -7.85
CA THR A 79 -3.57 6.25 -7.98
C THR A 79 -4.37 5.59 -6.87
N THR A 80 -5.21 6.35 -6.17
CA THR A 80 -6.09 5.81 -5.13
C THR A 80 -7.54 6.00 -5.51
N HIS A 81 -8.32 4.94 -5.41
CA HIS A 81 -9.74 4.97 -5.69
C HIS A 81 -10.51 4.22 -4.61
N TRP A 82 -11.77 4.62 -4.42
CA TRP A 82 -12.62 4.03 -3.39
C TRP A 82 -14.04 3.90 -3.89
N TYR A 83 -14.73 2.89 -3.39
CA TYR A 83 -16.12 2.66 -3.69
C TYR A 83 -16.85 2.13 -2.45
N TRP A 84 -18.15 2.34 -2.42
CA TRP A 84 -19.00 1.85 -1.36
C TRP A 84 -19.42 0.41 -1.68
N ALA A 85 -19.32 -0.46 -0.68
CA ALA A 85 -19.90 -1.79 -0.67
C ALA A 85 -21.05 -1.82 0.35
N VAL A 86 -21.90 -2.84 0.27
CA VAL A 86 -23.06 -2.97 1.20
C VAL A 86 -22.62 -3.01 2.67
N VAL A 87 -21.44 -3.55 2.96
CA VAL A 87 -20.91 -3.78 4.32
C VAL A 87 -19.81 -2.80 4.74
N GLY A 88 -19.43 -1.83 3.90
CA GLY A 88 -18.31 -0.94 4.20
C GLY A 88 -17.77 -0.18 2.98
N THR A 89 -16.65 0.51 3.14
CA THR A 89 -15.96 1.17 2.02
C THR A 89 -14.74 0.36 1.59
N VAL A 90 -14.57 0.16 0.29
CA VAL A 90 -13.37 -0.45 -0.27
C VAL A 90 -12.47 0.67 -0.75
N HIS A 91 -11.19 0.57 -0.41
CA HIS A 91 -10.14 1.48 -0.83
C HIS A 91 -9.07 0.69 -1.54
N CYS A 92 -8.87 1.00 -2.81
CA CYS A 92 -7.89 0.36 -3.66
C CYS A 92 -6.81 1.37 -4.05
N VAL A 93 -5.61 0.86 -4.26
CA VAL A 93 -4.43 1.61 -4.68
C VAL A 93 -3.84 0.90 -5.88
N ASP A 94 -3.64 1.65 -6.95
CA ASP A 94 -2.94 1.24 -8.15
C ASP A 94 -1.59 1.94 -8.18
N VAL A 95 -0.55 1.18 -8.49
CA VAL A 95 0.83 1.64 -8.59
C VAL A 95 1.32 1.32 -9.99
N ASP A 96 1.51 2.37 -10.78
CA ASP A 96 2.06 2.28 -12.12
C ASP A 96 3.50 2.78 -12.11
N GLY A 97 4.35 2.23 -12.98
CA GLY A 97 5.71 2.73 -13.15
C GLY A 97 6.49 1.99 -14.22
N THR A 98 7.69 2.50 -14.51
CA THR A 98 8.63 1.81 -15.40
C THR A 98 9.53 0.91 -14.57
N ALA A 99 9.49 -0.39 -14.85
CA ALA A 99 10.30 -1.39 -14.18
C ALA A 99 11.78 -1.22 -14.53
N THR A 100 12.63 -1.27 -13.50
CA THR A 100 14.09 -1.20 -13.65
C THR A 100 14.74 -2.38 -12.96
N ARG A 101 15.81 -2.90 -13.58
CA ARG A 101 16.62 -3.99 -13.04
C ARG A 101 18.08 -3.59 -12.91
#